data_AF-A0A1H6E914-F1
#
_entry.id   AF-A0A1H6E914-F1
#
_cell.length_a   1.000
_cell.length_b   1.000
_cell.length_c   1.000
_cell.angle_alpha   90.00
_cell.angle_beta   90.00
_cell.angle_gamma   90.00
#
_symmetry.space_group_name_H-M   'P 1'
#
loop_
_entity.id
_entity.type
_entity.pdbx_description
1 polymer ?
#
loop_
_entity_poly.entity_id
_entity_poly.type
_entity_poly.pdbx_seq_one_letter_code
_entity_poly.pdbx_strand_id
1 'polypeptide(L)'
;MSPGELPVGIFRSATQGKISESRPLPQTGFARGPCRAAAGNASAQAEGCCAYCRGMTAVPERDIAPLAALLADRGRAAMLTALLDGRALPAGELARTAGVTAQTASGHLARLLEGGLVTAVRQGRHRYYRLAGPEVAQVIEALGRLGPPVEVRSLRQSRQARALRDARTCYDHLAGRLGVALFEALADRGLIEPEDDREHRLTPKGREVLVGLCVEVPEGGRRFAVACLDWTERRPHLGGALGAALTARLVELGWLERGRERRAMKITPSGRRGLLDTFGCLPPET
;
A
#
# COMPACT_ATOMS: atom_id res chain seq x y z
N MET A 1 7.70 51.50 -26.77
CA MET A 1 8.73 52.30 -27.46
C MET A 1 10.08 51.88 -26.91
N SER A 2 10.91 51.26 -27.76
CA SER A 2 12.31 50.89 -27.49
C SER A 2 13.16 52.12 -27.15
N PRO A 3 14.37 51.96 -26.59
CA PRO A 3 15.55 51.71 -27.45
C PRO A 3 16.62 50.81 -26.80
N GLY A 4 17.52 50.27 -27.62
CA GLY A 4 18.80 49.72 -27.15
C GLY A 4 19.31 48.54 -27.98
N GLU A 5 19.84 48.83 -29.15
CA GLU A 5 20.41 47.87 -30.10
C GLU A 5 21.96 47.92 -30.04
N LEU A 6 22.58 46.76 -30.35
CA LEU A 6 23.94 46.54 -30.92
C LEU A 6 25.16 46.36 -29.97
N PRO A 7 26.29 45.74 -30.41
CA PRO A 7 26.48 44.36 -30.94
C PRO A 7 27.86 43.71 -30.54
N VAL A 8 28.27 42.64 -31.25
CA VAL A 8 29.64 42.05 -31.42
C VAL A 8 30.10 41.03 -30.34
N GLY A 9 30.58 39.81 -30.65
CA GLY A 9 30.78 39.12 -31.92
C GLY A 9 31.37 37.70 -31.76
N ILE A 10 31.22 36.94 -32.84
CA ILE A 10 32.19 36.02 -33.47
C ILE A 10 32.96 35.03 -32.56
N PHE A 11 32.63 33.74 -32.69
CA PHE A 11 33.67 32.71 -32.83
C PHE A 11 33.28 31.68 -33.90
N ARG A 12 34.24 31.42 -34.79
CA ARG A 12 34.12 30.58 -35.98
C ARG A 12 34.11 29.09 -35.63
N SER A 13 33.33 28.36 -36.45
CA SER A 13 33.50 26.98 -36.91
C SER A 13 34.88 26.35 -36.68
N ALA A 14 34.87 25.17 -36.02
CA ALA A 14 35.90 24.14 -36.17
C ALA A 14 35.24 22.75 -36.26
N THR A 15 35.34 22.18 -37.46
CA THR A 15 35.66 20.78 -37.78
C THR A 15 34.84 19.63 -37.18
N GLN A 16 34.17 18.92 -38.10
CA GLN A 16 33.84 17.49 -38.02
C GLN A 16 35.00 16.67 -37.43
N GLY A 17 34.70 15.83 -36.44
CA GLY A 17 35.66 14.93 -35.81
C GLY A 17 34.98 13.79 -35.07
N LYS A 18 34.72 12.70 -35.81
CA LYS A 18 34.71 11.29 -35.41
C LYS A 18 34.10 10.92 -34.04
N ILE A 19 32.93 10.31 -34.15
CA ILE A 19 32.39 9.26 -33.25
C ILE A 19 33.49 8.22 -32.99
N SER A 20 34.08 8.22 -31.79
CA SER A 20 35.05 7.22 -31.35
C SER A 20 34.38 6.23 -30.39
N GLU A 21 34.11 5.04 -30.95
CA GLU A 21 34.30 3.71 -30.35
C GLU A 21 34.01 3.54 -28.84
N SER A 22 32.88 2.88 -28.62
CA SER A 22 32.50 2.16 -27.40
C SER A 22 33.59 1.20 -26.91
N ARG A 23 34.06 1.39 -25.69
CA ARG A 23 34.83 0.37 -24.94
C ARG A 23 33.94 -0.83 -24.61
N PRO A 24 34.32 -2.07 -24.98
CA PRO A 24 33.59 -3.26 -24.56
C PRO A 24 33.87 -3.59 -23.10
N LEU A 25 32.80 -3.96 -22.37
CA LEU A 25 32.85 -4.54 -21.04
C LEU A 25 33.64 -5.87 -21.05
N PRO A 26 34.34 -6.25 -19.95
CA PRO A 26 35.08 -7.49 -19.89
C PRO A 26 34.12 -8.69 -19.97
N GLN A 27 34.27 -9.48 -21.03
CA GLN A 27 33.56 -10.74 -21.21
C GLN A 27 34.17 -11.79 -20.27
N THR A 28 33.61 -11.94 -19.08
CA THR A 28 33.77 -13.18 -18.31
C THR A 28 32.93 -14.26 -18.98
N GLY A 29 33.63 -15.20 -19.63
CA GLY A 29 33.02 -16.30 -20.36
C GLY A 29 32.21 -17.22 -19.44
N PHE A 30 30.90 -17.01 -19.39
CA PHE A 30 29.96 -18.08 -19.08
C PHE A 30 29.37 -18.55 -20.41
N ALA A 31 29.93 -19.63 -20.95
CA ALA A 31 29.32 -20.39 -22.03
C ALA A 31 27.98 -20.96 -21.53
N ARG A 32 26.90 -20.19 -21.65
CA ARG A 32 25.52 -20.66 -21.45
C ARG A 32 25.05 -21.35 -22.73
N GLY A 33 25.56 -22.55 -22.97
CA GLY A 33 24.85 -23.51 -23.81
C GLY A 33 23.70 -24.10 -23.00
N PRO A 34 22.43 -24.06 -23.45
CA PRO A 34 21.42 -24.92 -22.85
C PRO A 34 21.86 -26.37 -23.05
N CYS A 35 21.85 -27.16 -21.98
CA CYS A 35 21.98 -28.60 -22.09
C CYS A 35 20.81 -29.07 -22.98
N ARG A 36 21.09 -29.42 -24.24
CA ARG A 36 20.09 -29.97 -25.15
C ARG A 36 19.69 -31.34 -24.62
N ALA A 37 18.67 -31.37 -23.76
CA ALA A 37 17.91 -32.59 -23.52
C ALA A 37 17.21 -32.92 -24.84
N ALA A 38 17.70 -33.94 -25.53
CA ALA A 38 17.05 -34.47 -26.71
C ALA A 38 15.63 -34.90 -26.35
N ALA A 39 14.64 -34.35 -27.05
CA ALA A 39 13.27 -34.84 -27.01
C ALA A 39 13.26 -36.23 -27.67
N GLY A 40 13.23 -37.26 -26.83
CA GLY A 40 13.14 -38.66 -27.21
C GLY A 40 12.43 -39.42 -26.10
N ASN A 41 11.34 -40.06 -26.46
CA ASN A 41 10.48 -40.91 -25.66
C ASN A 41 11.21 -42.12 -25.05
N ALA A 42 10.72 -42.51 -23.86
CA ALA A 42 10.89 -43.79 -23.16
C ALA A 42 12.22 -44.07 -22.41
N SER A 43 12.10 -44.01 -21.08
CA SER A 43 12.64 -44.96 -20.09
C SER A 43 13.98 -45.65 -20.40
N ALA A 44 15.08 -45.04 -19.97
CA ALA A 44 16.19 -45.71 -19.28
C ALA A 44 17.27 -44.67 -18.93
N GLN A 45 17.78 -44.75 -17.69
CA GLN A 45 19.04 -44.16 -17.24
C GLN A 45 19.10 -42.62 -17.13
N ALA A 46 18.49 -42.11 -16.06
CA ALA A 46 18.83 -40.82 -15.47
C ALA A 46 20.07 -40.95 -14.54
N GLU A 47 21.18 -41.49 -15.05
CA GLU A 47 22.46 -41.52 -14.32
C GLU A 47 23.47 -40.62 -15.03
N GLY A 48 23.32 -39.31 -14.83
CA GLY A 48 24.23 -38.35 -15.43
C GLY A 48 23.81 -36.89 -15.29
N CYS A 49 23.19 -36.49 -14.17
CA CYS A 49 22.89 -35.08 -13.93
C CYS A 49 23.98 -34.43 -13.06
N CYS A 50 24.60 -33.38 -13.62
CA CYS A 50 25.66 -32.58 -13.03
C CYS A 50 25.33 -32.14 -11.60
N ALA A 51 26.33 -32.17 -10.71
CA ALA A 51 26.22 -31.67 -9.33
C ALA A 51 25.70 -30.23 -9.25
N TYR A 52 25.85 -29.43 -10.31
CA TYR A 52 25.33 -28.07 -10.41
C TYR A 52 23.80 -27.99 -10.39
N CYS A 53 23.09 -28.96 -10.99
CA CYS A 53 21.62 -28.96 -11.03
C CYS A 53 21.00 -29.46 -9.71
N ARG A 54 21.74 -30.19 -8.87
CA ARG A 54 21.28 -30.67 -7.56
C ARG A 54 21.16 -29.57 -6.51
N GLY A 55 21.71 -28.38 -6.77
CA GLY A 55 21.67 -27.23 -5.84
C GLY A 55 20.53 -26.23 -6.08
N MET A 56 19.75 -26.38 -7.15
CA MET A 56 18.57 -25.54 -7.39
C MET A 56 17.37 -26.17 -6.68
N THR A 57 17.19 -25.88 -5.39
CA THR A 57 15.90 -26.08 -4.75
C THR A 57 14.88 -25.21 -5.47
N ALA A 58 14.11 -25.80 -6.37
CA ALA A 58 12.99 -25.12 -7.02
C ALA A 58 12.06 -24.64 -5.90
N VAL A 59 12.00 -23.32 -5.70
CA VAL A 59 10.99 -22.72 -4.83
C VAL A 59 9.65 -23.10 -5.48
N PRO A 60 8.79 -23.89 -4.81
CA PRO A 60 7.55 -24.34 -5.42
C PRO A 60 6.72 -23.11 -5.82
N GLU A 61 6.25 -23.10 -7.06
CA GLU A 61 5.35 -22.08 -7.56
C GLU A 61 4.13 -22.00 -6.65
N ARG A 62 3.72 -20.78 -6.28
CA ARG A 62 2.61 -20.58 -5.36
C ARG A 62 1.31 -20.67 -6.16
N ASP A 63 0.46 -21.65 -5.84
CA ASP A 63 -0.88 -21.73 -6.42
C ASP A 63 -1.79 -20.63 -5.84
N ILE A 64 -2.07 -19.62 -6.67
CA ILE A 64 -2.93 -18.48 -6.31
C ILE A 64 -4.41 -18.74 -6.58
N ALA A 65 -4.77 -19.80 -7.32
CA ALA A 65 -6.13 -20.01 -7.80
C ALA A 65 -7.16 -20.18 -6.67
N PRO A 66 -6.90 -20.92 -5.58
CA PRO A 66 -7.83 -21.04 -4.47
C PRO A 66 -8.14 -19.69 -3.79
N LEU A 67 -7.12 -18.85 -3.61
CA LEU A 67 -7.28 -17.52 -3.04
C LEU A 67 -8.08 -16.60 -3.98
N ALA A 68 -7.75 -16.63 -5.27
CA ALA A 68 -8.47 -15.85 -6.28
C ALA A 68 -9.97 -16.23 -6.32
N ALA A 69 -10.29 -17.52 -6.22
CA ALA A 69 -11.68 -18.00 -6.18
C ALA A 69 -12.45 -17.49 -4.94
N LEU A 70 -11.77 -17.31 -3.79
CA LEU A 70 -12.37 -16.71 -2.61
C LEU A 70 -12.65 -15.21 -2.79
N LEU A 71 -11.85 -14.51 -3.59
CA LEU A 71 -12.03 -13.08 -3.85
C LEU A 71 -13.03 -12.78 -4.97
N ALA A 72 -13.24 -13.72 -5.90
CA ALA A 72 -14.13 -13.61 -7.05
C ALA A 72 -15.63 -13.72 -6.70
N ASP A 73 -16.09 -12.96 -5.71
CA ASP A 73 -17.50 -12.90 -5.31
C ASP A 73 -17.81 -11.53 -4.69
N ARG A 74 -18.92 -10.92 -5.13
CA ARG A 74 -19.30 -9.57 -4.73
C ARG A 74 -19.56 -9.46 -3.23
N GLY A 75 -20.23 -10.45 -2.62
CA GLY A 75 -20.55 -10.45 -1.21
C GLY A 75 -19.30 -10.58 -0.35
N ARG A 76 -18.41 -11.53 -0.69
CA ARG A 76 -17.13 -11.71 0.00
C ARG A 76 -16.22 -10.49 -0.14
N ALA A 77 -16.10 -9.92 -1.34
CA ALA A 77 -15.33 -8.70 -1.57
C ALA A 77 -15.86 -7.52 -0.75
N ALA A 78 -17.19 -7.34 -0.67
CA ALA A 78 -17.80 -6.30 0.17
C ALA A 78 -17.52 -6.50 1.67
N MET A 79 -17.59 -7.75 2.16
CA MET A 79 -17.26 -8.06 3.56
C MET A 79 -15.79 -7.78 3.87
N LEU A 80 -14.86 -8.23 3.03
CA LEU A 80 -13.43 -7.98 3.20
C LEU A 80 -13.12 -6.49 3.16
N THR A 81 -13.74 -5.75 2.24
CA THR A 81 -13.60 -4.29 2.14
C THR A 81 -14.11 -3.59 3.40
N ALA A 82 -15.18 -4.10 4.03
CA ALA A 82 -15.73 -3.56 5.26
C ALA A 82 -14.80 -3.72 6.47
N LEU A 83 -13.91 -4.73 6.45
CA LEU A 83 -12.95 -5.04 7.50
C LEU A 83 -11.61 -4.27 7.35
N LEU A 84 -11.46 -3.47 6.29
CA LEU A 84 -10.27 -2.64 6.05
C LEU A 84 -10.15 -1.45 7.00
N ASP A 85 -11.04 -1.21 7.95
CA ASP A 85 -10.79 -0.25 9.04
C ASP A 85 -10.10 -0.88 10.27
N GLY A 86 -9.70 -2.16 10.15
CA GLY A 86 -9.02 -2.93 11.19
C GLY A 86 -9.93 -3.40 12.33
N ARG A 87 -11.20 -3.02 12.35
CA ARG A 87 -12.12 -3.39 13.44
C ARG A 87 -12.70 -4.77 13.22
N ALA A 88 -12.98 -5.46 14.33
CA ALA A 88 -13.70 -6.71 14.30
C ALA A 88 -15.22 -6.44 14.21
N LEU A 89 -15.89 -7.00 13.20
CA LEU A 89 -17.32 -6.78 12.93
C LEU A 89 -18.14 -8.06 13.13
N PRO A 90 -19.37 -7.97 13.68
CA PRO A 90 -20.26 -9.12 13.79
C PRO A 90 -20.82 -9.54 12.42
N ALA A 91 -21.15 -10.83 12.26
CA ALA A 91 -21.67 -11.38 11.01
C ALA A 91 -22.90 -10.63 10.46
N GLY A 92 -23.82 -10.19 11.31
CA GLY A 92 -25.02 -9.46 10.89
C GLY A 92 -24.72 -8.08 10.27
N GLU A 93 -23.65 -7.42 10.73
CA GLU A 93 -23.20 -6.16 10.15
C GLU A 93 -22.53 -6.36 8.79
N LEU A 94 -21.72 -7.41 8.66
CA LEU A 94 -21.11 -7.82 7.40
C LEU A 94 -22.16 -8.25 6.37
N ALA A 95 -23.20 -8.98 6.80
CA ALA A 95 -24.33 -9.34 5.95
C ALA A 95 -25.02 -8.10 5.38
N ARG A 96 -25.30 -7.11 6.23
CA ARG A 96 -25.94 -5.84 5.81
C ARG A 96 -25.07 -5.04 4.85
N THR A 97 -23.76 -4.94 5.11
CA THR A 97 -22.83 -4.23 4.21
C THR A 97 -22.71 -4.92 2.86
N ALA A 98 -22.73 -6.26 2.83
CA ALA A 98 -22.70 -7.04 1.59
C ALA A 98 -24.05 -7.13 0.87
N GLY A 99 -25.15 -6.72 1.51
CA GLY A 99 -26.50 -6.83 0.94
C GLY A 99 -26.97 -8.28 0.77
N VAL A 100 -26.53 -9.19 1.65
CA VAL A 100 -26.87 -10.62 1.60
C VAL A 100 -27.60 -11.09 2.87
N THR A 101 -28.27 -12.23 2.79
CA THR A 101 -28.95 -12.83 3.94
C THR A 101 -27.95 -13.31 5.00
N ALA A 102 -28.41 -13.48 6.25
CA ALA A 102 -27.57 -14.00 7.33
C ALA A 102 -27.02 -15.40 7.04
N GLN A 103 -27.80 -16.24 6.35
CA GLN A 103 -27.37 -17.58 5.94
C GLN A 103 -26.25 -17.52 4.90
N THR A 104 -26.42 -16.72 3.85
CA THR A 104 -25.40 -16.50 2.82
C THR A 104 -24.12 -15.91 3.43
N ALA A 105 -24.27 -14.93 4.33
CA ALA A 105 -23.13 -14.35 5.03
C ALA A 105 -22.37 -15.38 5.88
N SER A 106 -23.08 -16.26 6.59
CA SER A 106 -22.45 -17.32 7.38
C SER A 106 -21.63 -18.27 6.50
N GLY A 107 -22.17 -18.67 5.35
CA GLY A 107 -21.43 -19.50 4.37
C GLY A 107 -20.22 -18.79 3.78
N HIS A 108 -20.34 -17.50 3.44
CA HIS A 108 -19.21 -16.69 2.98
C HIS A 108 -18.12 -16.57 4.05
N LEU A 109 -18.48 -16.26 5.29
CA LEU A 109 -17.53 -16.11 6.39
C LEU A 109 -16.84 -17.43 6.74
N ALA A 110 -17.54 -18.57 6.64
CA ALA A 110 -16.93 -19.88 6.80
C ALA A 110 -15.83 -20.13 5.75
N ARG A 111 -16.12 -19.89 4.47
CA ARG A 111 -15.14 -20.04 3.38
C ARG A 111 -13.94 -19.09 3.52
N LEU A 112 -14.18 -17.84 3.94
CA LEU A 112 -13.12 -16.87 4.17
C LEU A 112 -12.24 -17.25 5.37
N LEU A 113 -12.82 -17.85 6.41
CA LEU A 113 -12.11 -18.34 7.59
C LEU A 113 -11.25 -19.55 7.23
N GLU A 114 -11.82 -20.52 6.50
CA GLU A 114 -11.11 -21.71 6.01
C GLU A 114 -9.95 -21.34 5.09
N GLY A 115 -10.15 -20.36 4.20
CA GLY A 115 -9.11 -19.83 3.32
C GLY A 115 -8.12 -18.87 3.98
N GLY A 116 -8.24 -18.62 5.29
CA GLY A 116 -7.30 -17.78 6.04
C GLY A 116 -7.32 -16.29 5.71
N LEU A 117 -8.38 -15.75 5.08
CA LEU A 117 -8.50 -14.32 4.80
C LEU A 117 -9.02 -13.53 6.02
N VAL A 118 -9.77 -14.19 6.89
CA VAL A 118 -10.31 -13.60 8.12
C VAL A 118 -9.97 -14.46 9.32
N THR A 119 -9.95 -13.83 10.49
CA THR A 119 -9.95 -14.51 11.79
C THR A 119 -11.24 -14.15 12.53
N ALA A 120 -11.65 -15.02 13.45
CA ALA A 120 -12.87 -14.83 14.21
C ALA A 120 -12.62 -15.01 15.71
N VAL A 121 -13.15 -14.10 16.53
CA VAL A 121 -13.13 -14.16 17.99
C VAL A 121 -14.57 -14.25 18.49
N ARG A 122 -14.83 -15.17 19.41
CA ARG A 122 -16.13 -15.29 20.08
C ARG A 122 -16.15 -14.37 21.29
N GLN A 123 -17.13 -13.48 21.35
CA GLN A 123 -17.37 -12.63 22.51
C GLN A 123 -18.86 -12.75 22.87
N GLY A 124 -19.12 -13.48 23.95
CA GLY A 124 -20.47 -13.84 24.38
C GLY A 124 -21.24 -14.65 23.32
N ARG A 125 -22.40 -14.13 22.91
CA ARG A 125 -23.29 -14.76 21.92
C ARG A 125 -22.90 -14.45 20.47
N HIS A 126 -22.00 -13.49 20.26
CA HIS A 126 -21.62 -13.04 18.93
C HIS A 126 -20.20 -13.48 18.56
N ARG A 127 -20.01 -13.69 17.26
CA ARG A 127 -18.70 -13.94 16.65
C ARG A 127 -18.33 -12.70 15.86
N TYR A 128 -17.15 -12.15 16.15
CA TYR A 128 -16.60 -10.97 15.51
C TYR A 128 -15.48 -11.40 14.57
N TYR A 129 -15.48 -10.84 13.37
CA TYR A 129 -14.55 -11.17 12.30
C TYR A 129 -13.65 -9.99 12.01
N ARG A 130 -12.37 -10.25 11.77
CA ARG A 130 -11.37 -9.26 11.31
C ARG A 130 -10.54 -9.86 10.18
N LEU A 131 -9.86 -9.03 9.40
CA LEU A 131 -8.87 -9.54 8.44
C LEU A 131 -7.80 -10.35 9.18
N ALA A 132 -7.30 -11.42 8.55
CA ALA A 132 -6.29 -12.28 9.18
C ALA A 132 -4.97 -11.54 9.43
N GLY A 133 -4.63 -10.55 8.60
CA GLY A 133 -3.44 -9.75 8.75
C GLY A 133 -3.33 -8.63 7.70
N PRO A 134 -2.28 -7.80 7.80
CA PRO A 134 -2.04 -6.68 6.89
C PRO A 134 -1.77 -7.12 5.44
N GLU A 135 -1.28 -8.33 5.21
CA GLU A 135 -1.08 -8.90 3.87
C GLU A 135 -2.40 -9.02 3.10
N VAL A 136 -3.46 -9.47 3.78
CA VAL A 136 -4.80 -9.57 3.18
C VAL A 136 -5.31 -8.19 2.83
N ALA A 137 -5.16 -7.22 3.73
CA ALA A 137 -5.54 -5.83 3.46
C ALA A 137 -4.84 -5.27 2.21
N GLN A 138 -3.53 -5.53 2.06
CA GLN A 138 -2.76 -5.11 0.89
C GLN A 138 -3.28 -5.72 -0.41
N VAL A 139 -3.69 -7.00 -0.41
CA VAL A 139 -4.29 -7.65 -1.59
C VAL A 139 -5.62 -6.99 -1.96
N ILE A 140 -6.50 -6.73 -0.99
CA ILE A 140 -7.79 -6.09 -1.26
C ILE A 140 -7.61 -4.66 -1.78
N GLU A 141 -6.69 -3.90 -1.20
CA GLU A 141 -6.36 -2.55 -1.67
C GLU A 141 -5.73 -2.58 -3.07
N ALA A 142 -4.87 -3.56 -3.37
CA ALA A 142 -4.31 -3.76 -4.71
C ALA A 142 -5.40 -4.06 -5.76
N LEU A 143 -6.36 -4.91 -5.43
CA LEU A 143 -7.51 -5.16 -6.30
C LEU A 143 -8.37 -3.90 -6.49
N GLY A 144 -8.56 -3.10 -5.44
CA GLY A 144 -9.25 -1.81 -5.52
C GLY A 144 -8.60 -0.82 -6.50
N ARG A 145 -7.26 -0.85 -6.65
CA ARG A 145 -6.52 -0.05 -7.66
C ARG A 145 -6.77 -0.49 -9.10
N LEU A 146 -6.94 -1.80 -9.30
CA LEU A 146 -7.13 -2.40 -10.62
C LEU A 146 -8.59 -2.40 -11.06
N GLY A 147 -9.51 -2.39 -10.10
CA GLY A 147 -10.95 -2.39 -10.35
C GLY A 147 -11.45 -1.07 -10.96
N PRO A 148 -12.54 -1.12 -11.75
CA PRO A 148 -13.18 0.10 -12.21
C PRO A 148 -13.74 0.90 -11.03
N PRO A 149 -13.77 2.25 -11.13
CA PRO A 149 -14.39 3.06 -10.11
C PRO A 149 -15.87 2.70 -9.96
N VAL A 150 -16.35 2.68 -8.71
CA VAL A 150 -17.78 2.48 -8.45
C VAL A 150 -18.55 3.65 -9.03
N GLU A 151 -19.53 3.36 -9.89
CA GLU A 151 -20.36 4.38 -10.51
C GLU A 151 -21.16 5.15 -9.43
N VAL A 152 -21.01 6.48 -9.43
CA VAL A 152 -21.69 7.37 -8.49
C VAL A 152 -23.02 7.79 -9.09
N ARG A 153 -24.12 7.29 -8.52
CA ARG A 153 -25.48 7.50 -9.04
C ARG A 153 -26.33 8.46 -8.19
N SER A 154 -25.74 9.08 -7.16
CA SER A 154 -26.46 10.02 -6.28
C SER A 154 -25.53 11.03 -5.61
N LEU A 155 -26.09 12.17 -5.17
CA LEU A 155 -25.36 13.17 -4.39
C LEU A 155 -24.78 12.59 -3.09
N ARG A 156 -25.50 11.68 -2.43
CA ARG A 156 -25.02 11.00 -1.23
C ARG A 156 -23.77 10.16 -1.53
N GLN A 157 -23.81 9.36 -2.59
CA GLN A 157 -22.65 8.55 -3.01
C GLN A 157 -21.47 9.44 -3.43
N SER A 158 -21.73 10.57 -4.07
CA SER A 158 -20.69 11.55 -4.43
C SER A 158 -19.99 12.12 -3.20
N ARG A 159 -20.77 12.53 -2.18
CA ARG A 159 -20.24 13.01 -0.90
C ARG A 159 -19.44 11.94 -0.15
N GLN A 160 -19.92 10.70 -0.13
CA GLN A 160 -19.21 9.57 0.47
C GLN A 160 -17.88 9.30 -0.24
N ALA A 161 -17.88 9.29 -1.58
CA ALA A 161 -16.67 9.11 -2.37
C ALA A 161 -15.66 10.24 -2.15
N ARG A 162 -16.12 11.49 -2.04
CA ARG A 162 -15.26 12.64 -1.69
C ARG A 162 -14.64 12.47 -0.30
N ALA A 163 -15.45 12.15 0.72
CA ALA A 163 -14.95 11.95 2.08
C ALA A 163 -13.85 10.88 2.16
N LEU A 164 -14.03 9.75 1.46
CA LEU A 164 -13.02 8.68 1.41
C LEU A 164 -11.74 9.08 0.68
N ARG A 165 -11.83 9.97 -0.33
CA ARG A 165 -10.66 10.51 -1.03
C ARG A 165 -9.90 11.52 -0.16
N ASP A 166 -10.61 12.40 0.55
CA ASP A 166 -9.99 13.46 1.33
C ASP A 166 -9.18 12.90 2.51
N ALA A 167 -9.77 12.02 3.31
CA ALA A 167 -9.09 11.31 4.39
C ALA A 167 -9.81 10.00 4.74
N ARG A 168 -9.04 8.92 4.88
CA ARG A 168 -9.57 7.62 5.33
C ARG A 168 -8.52 6.79 6.05
N THR A 169 -8.90 5.62 6.57
CA THR A 169 -7.95 4.58 6.96
C THR A 169 -7.78 3.56 5.83
N CYS A 170 -6.53 3.26 5.45
CA CYS A 170 -6.21 2.18 4.49
C CYS A 170 -6.41 0.81 5.14
N TYR A 171 -5.83 0.64 6.32
CA TYR A 171 -6.11 -0.43 7.26
C TYR A 171 -6.30 0.19 8.65
N ASP A 172 -5.19 0.34 9.36
CA ASP A 172 -5.03 1.00 10.66
C ASP A 172 -4.32 2.37 10.57
N HIS A 173 -3.89 2.77 9.38
CA HIS A 173 -3.13 3.98 9.13
C HIS A 173 -3.83 4.93 8.16
N LEU A 174 -3.55 6.23 8.31
CA LEU A 174 -4.12 7.32 7.55
C LEU A 174 -3.73 7.25 6.07
N ALA A 175 -4.73 7.51 5.24
CA ALA A 175 -4.67 7.42 3.78
C ALA A 175 -5.61 8.47 3.15
N GLY A 176 -5.74 8.43 1.83
CA GLY A 176 -6.33 9.50 1.04
C GLY A 176 -5.39 10.70 0.92
N ARG A 177 -5.90 11.80 0.36
CA ARG A 177 -5.14 13.04 0.13
C ARG A 177 -4.42 13.52 1.38
N LEU A 178 -5.06 13.44 2.54
CA LEU A 178 -4.46 13.83 3.80
C LEU A 178 -3.30 12.92 4.22
N GLY A 179 -3.44 11.60 4.08
CA GLY A 179 -2.38 10.64 4.42
C GLY A 179 -1.16 10.80 3.51
N VAL A 180 -1.39 11.07 2.23
CA VAL A 180 -0.34 11.37 1.24
C VAL A 180 0.36 12.69 1.57
N ALA A 181 -0.41 13.76 1.82
CA ALA A 181 0.15 15.07 2.20
C ALA A 181 0.97 15.01 3.49
N LEU A 182 0.52 14.24 4.48
CA LEU A 182 1.28 14.03 5.71
C LEU A 182 2.58 13.27 5.44
N PHE A 183 2.54 12.21 4.65
CA PHE A 183 3.74 11.45 4.29
C PHE A 183 4.79 12.33 3.59
N GLU A 184 4.36 13.13 2.62
CA GLU A 184 5.22 14.13 1.96
C GLU A 184 5.81 15.12 2.95
N ALA A 185 4.99 15.69 3.84
CA ALA A 185 5.47 16.64 4.83
C ALA A 185 6.49 16.04 5.82
N LEU A 186 6.32 14.76 6.20
CA LEU A 186 7.31 14.05 7.00
C LEU A 186 8.63 13.85 6.26
N ALA A 187 8.58 13.51 4.96
CA ALA A 187 9.77 13.32 4.12
C ALA A 187 10.47 14.66 3.84
N ASP A 188 9.74 15.68 3.40
CA ASP A 188 10.27 17.01 3.05
C ASP A 188 10.95 17.70 4.25
N ARG A 189 10.47 17.44 5.47
CA ARG A 189 11.09 17.96 6.70
C ARG A 189 12.21 17.08 7.24
N GLY A 190 12.54 15.97 6.58
CA GLY A 190 13.56 15.02 7.00
C GLY A 190 13.23 14.32 8.33
N LEU A 191 11.93 14.09 8.60
CA LEU A 191 11.49 13.33 9.78
C LEU A 191 11.54 11.82 9.49
N ILE A 192 11.32 11.43 8.24
CA ILE A 192 11.55 10.08 7.74
C ILE A 192 12.47 10.15 6.53
N GLU A 193 13.25 9.10 6.32
CA GLU A 193 14.16 8.97 5.18
C GLU A 193 13.99 7.59 4.54
N PRO A 194 14.13 7.47 3.21
CA PRO A 194 14.09 6.18 2.55
C PRO A 194 15.26 5.31 3.04
N GLU A 195 14.93 4.06 3.36
CA GLU A 195 15.89 3.00 3.67
C GLU A 195 15.97 1.98 2.52
N ASP A 196 14.84 1.74 1.85
CA ASP A 196 14.72 0.93 0.63
C ASP A 196 13.59 1.51 -0.26
N ASP A 197 13.27 0.88 -1.40
CA ASP A 197 12.23 1.31 -2.36
C ASP A 197 10.88 1.61 -1.70
N ARG A 198 10.55 0.88 -0.63
CA ARG A 198 9.27 1.02 0.08
C ARG A 198 9.43 1.25 1.58
N GLU A 199 10.61 1.05 2.14
CA GLU A 199 10.83 1.16 3.58
C GLU A 199 11.47 2.49 3.93
N HIS A 200 11.04 3.06 5.05
CA HIS A 200 11.56 4.31 5.57
C HIS A 200 12.06 4.08 6.99
N ARG A 201 13.13 4.77 7.34
CA ARG A 201 13.57 4.88 8.73
C ARG A 201 13.08 6.20 9.32
N LEU A 202 12.86 6.20 10.63
CA LEU A 202 12.59 7.41 11.40
C LEU A 202 13.92 8.09 11.74
N THR A 203 14.11 9.34 11.36
CA THR A 203 15.34 10.08 11.67
C THR A 203 15.38 10.46 13.16
N PRO A 204 16.55 10.82 13.74
CA PRO A 204 16.62 11.33 15.11
C PRO A 204 15.69 12.54 15.32
N LYS A 205 15.67 13.47 14.37
CA LYS A 205 14.75 14.62 14.34
C LYS A 205 13.28 14.19 14.30
N GLY A 206 12.95 13.20 13.47
CA GLY A 206 11.61 12.62 13.41
C GLY A 206 11.19 12.02 14.74
N ARG A 207 12.09 11.28 15.40
CA ARG A 207 11.84 10.70 16.71
C ARG A 207 11.56 11.76 17.77
N GLU A 208 12.36 12.82 17.83
CA GLU A 208 12.14 13.94 18.76
C GLU A 208 10.76 14.57 18.56
N VAL A 209 10.38 14.86 17.31
CA VAL A 209 9.06 15.45 16.99
C VAL A 209 7.92 14.52 17.37
N LEU A 210 8.00 13.23 17.01
CA LEU A 210 6.93 12.27 17.28
C LEU A 210 6.79 11.95 18.78
N VAL A 211 7.90 11.81 19.50
CA VAL A 211 7.90 11.64 20.97
C VAL A 211 7.37 12.91 21.66
N GLY A 212 7.75 14.11 21.17
CA GLY A 212 7.20 15.37 21.67
C GLY A 212 5.68 15.50 21.47
N LEU A 213 5.13 14.86 20.43
CA LEU A 213 3.69 14.73 20.21
C LEU A 213 3.04 13.61 21.04
N CYS A 214 3.82 12.87 21.81
CA CYS A 214 3.44 11.64 22.54
C CYS A 214 2.95 10.51 21.62
N VAL A 215 3.58 10.33 20.45
CA VAL A 215 3.39 9.12 19.64
C VAL A 215 4.17 7.98 20.29
N GLU A 216 3.49 6.86 20.55
CA GLU A 216 4.13 5.62 20.98
C GLU A 216 4.91 5.02 19.81
N VAL A 217 6.17 5.44 19.63
CA VAL A 217 7.01 4.97 18.52
C VAL A 217 7.43 3.52 18.78
N PRO A 218 7.04 2.56 17.92
CA PRO A 218 7.41 1.17 18.09
C PRO A 218 8.93 0.96 17.97
N GLU A 219 9.48 -0.06 18.61
CA GLU A 219 10.93 -0.34 18.66
C GLU A 219 11.55 -0.86 17.34
N GLY A 220 10.86 -0.69 16.21
CA GLY A 220 11.26 -1.18 14.89
C GLY A 220 10.65 -2.54 14.53
N GLY A 221 11.15 -3.15 13.45
CA GLY A 221 10.71 -4.46 12.94
C GLY A 221 10.37 -4.46 11.44
N ARG A 222 10.11 -5.66 10.88
CA ARG A 222 9.66 -5.80 9.48
C ARG A 222 8.41 -4.94 9.28
N ARG A 223 8.45 -3.99 8.33
CA ARG A 223 7.39 -3.01 8.04
C ARG A 223 7.13 -1.97 9.14
N PHE A 224 8.19 -1.43 9.76
CA PHE A 224 8.09 -0.32 10.71
C PHE A 224 7.46 0.95 10.11
N ALA A 225 8.01 1.47 9.02
CA ALA A 225 7.44 2.58 8.25
C ALA A 225 7.55 2.26 6.77
N VAL A 226 6.41 2.18 6.08
CA VAL A 226 6.32 1.71 4.70
C VAL A 226 5.58 2.72 3.84
N ALA A 227 6.07 2.96 2.63
CA ALA A 227 5.34 3.61 1.55
C ALA A 227 4.20 2.69 1.08
N CYS A 228 3.04 2.86 1.70
CA CYS A 228 1.80 2.20 1.31
C CYS A 228 1.21 2.95 0.12
N LEU A 229 0.86 2.26 -0.97
CA LEU A 229 0.39 2.92 -2.18
C LEU A 229 -1.12 3.17 -2.08
N ASP A 230 -1.51 4.44 -2.00
CA ASP A 230 -2.91 4.86 -1.91
C ASP A 230 -3.65 4.56 -3.23
N TRP A 231 -4.82 3.93 -3.18
CA TRP A 231 -5.56 3.62 -4.40
C TRP A 231 -6.36 4.78 -4.98
N THR A 232 -6.74 5.77 -4.18
CA THR A 232 -7.44 6.96 -4.69
C THR A 232 -6.48 7.98 -5.28
N GLU A 233 -5.29 8.11 -4.69
CA GLU A 233 -4.29 9.08 -5.14
C GLU A 233 -3.19 8.47 -6.02
N ARG A 234 -3.00 7.14 -5.99
CA ARG A 234 -1.86 6.45 -6.62
C ARG A 234 -0.49 7.00 -6.17
N ARG A 235 -0.44 7.50 -4.94
CA ARG A 235 0.75 8.08 -4.28
C ARG A 235 1.01 7.39 -2.94
N PRO A 236 2.26 7.37 -2.46
CA PRO A 236 2.59 6.75 -1.19
C PRO A 236 2.01 7.54 0.00
N HIS A 237 1.58 6.81 1.03
CA HIS A 237 1.25 7.33 2.34
C HIS A 237 1.91 6.47 3.42
N LEU A 238 2.02 7.00 4.65
CA LEU A 238 2.70 6.32 5.74
C LEU A 238 1.90 5.11 6.24
N GLY A 239 2.39 3.91 5.94
CA GLY A 239 1.91 2.66 6.51
C GLY A 239 2.92 2.02 7.46
N GLY A 240 2.60 0.82 7.92
CA GLY A 240 3.40 0.11 8.93
C GLY A 240 3.07 0.52 10.36
N ALA A 241 3.84 0.00 11.31
CA ALA A 241 3.62 0.23 12.73
C ALA A 241 3.68 1.71 13.11
N LEU A 242 4.59 2.48 12.50
CA LEU A 242 4.70 3.92 12.69
C LEU A 242 3.46 4.66 12.16
N GLY A 243 2.98 4.28 10.97
CA GLY A 243 1.77 4.85 10.38
C GLY A 243 0.54 4.62 11.25
N ALA A 244 0.40 3.42 11.81
CA ALA A 244 -0.67 3.08 12.74
C ALA A 244 -0.58 3.90 14.05
N ALA A 245 0.60 3.96 14.66
CA ALA A 245 0.83 4.71 15.91
C ALA A 245 0.56 6.22 15.73
N LEU A 246 1.07 6.81 14.64
CA LEU A 246 0.80 8.22 14.33
C LEU A 246 -0.70 8.46 14.10
N THR A 247 -1.36 7.59 13.35
CA THR A 247 -2.81 7.72 13.08
C THR A 247 -3.63 7.63 14.36
N ALA A 248 -3.31 6.68 15.24
CA ALA A 248 -3.95 6.56 16.56
C ALA A 248 -3.78 7.86 17.36
N ARG A 249 -2.55 8.38 17.41
CA ARG A 249 -2.25 9.61 18.14
C ARG A 249 -3.00 10.83 17.62
N LEU A 250 -3.10 10.98 16.29
CA LEU A 250 -3.86 12.07 15.67
C LEU A 250 -5.36 12.01 16.02
N VAL A 251 -5.90 10.80 16.21
CA VAL A 251 -7.28 10.63 16.67
C VAL A 251 -7.44 10.99 18.15
N GLU A 252 -6.51 10.55 19.01
CA GLU A 252 -6.52 10.87 20.44
C GLU A 252 -6.41 12.37 20.72
N LEU A 253 -5.60 13.08 19.94
CA LEU A 253 -5.47 14.54 20.00
C LEU A 253 -6.72 15.27 19.50
N GLY A 254 -7.70 14.55 18.94
CA GLY A 254 -8.88 15.14 18.29
C GLY A 254 -8.52 15.91 17.02
N TRP A 255 -7.38 15.62 16.39
CA TRP A 255 -7.02 16.21 15.09
C TRP A 255 -7.78 15.53 13.95
N LEU A 256 -8.08 14.25 14.14
CA LEU A 256 -8.89 13.44 13.25
C LEU A 256 -10.06 12.83 14.02
N GLU A 257 -11.24 12.90 13.41
CA GLU A 257 -12.44 12.24 13.89
C GLU A 257 -12.84 11.13 12.91
N ARG A 258 -13.41 10.04 13.42
CA ARG A 258 -14.01 9.03 12.55
C ARG A 258 -15.29 9.60 11.94
N GLY A 259 -15.39 9.56 10.62
CA GLY A 259 -16.55 10.02 9.88
C GLY A 259 -17.78 9.13 10.10
N ARG A 260 -18.93 9.59 9.61
CA ARG A 260 -20.18 8.79 9.58
C ARG A 260 -20.08 7.60 8.63
N GLU A 261 -19.26 7.74 7.60
CA GLU A 261 -19.00 6.72 6.60
C GLU A 261 -17.85 5.82 7.04
N ARG A 262 -17.93 4.52 6.78
CA ARG A 262 -16.89 3.56 7.20
C ARG A 262 -15.55 3.95 6.57
N ARG A 263 -14.47 3.81 7.34
CA ARG A 263 -13.09 4.18 6.98
C ARG A 263 -12.85 5.68 6.77
N ALA A 264 -13.85 6.49 6.46
CA ALA A 264 -13.67 7.92 6.26
C ALA A 264 -13.24 8.60 7.57
N MET A 265 -12.29 9.52 7.46
CA MET A 265 -11.81 10.34 8.55
C MET A 265 -12.14 11.79 8.24
N LYS A 266 -12.37 12.60 9.27
CA LYS A 266 -12.61 14.03 9.15
C LYS A 266 -11.51 14.76 9.90
N ILE A 267 -10.86 15.70 9.23
CA ILE A 267 -9.94 16.62 9.89
C ILE A 267 -10.72 17.69 10.65
N THR A 268 -10.34 17.95 11.90
CA THR A 268 -10.93 18.98 12.74
C THR A 268 -10.23 20.33 12.54
N PRO A 269 -10.82 21.46 12.95
CA PRO A 269 -10.14 22.75 12.92
C PRO A 269 -8.83 22.77 13.73
N SER A 270 -8.79 22.09 14.89
CA SER A 270 -7.56 21.91 15.67
C SER A 270 -6.55 21.03 14.93
N GLY A 271 -7.01 19.98 14.26
CA GLY A 271 -6.15 19.12 13.44
C GLY A 271 -5.50 19.83 12.26
N ARG A 272 -6.24 20.73 11.59
CA ARG A 272 -5.65 21.56 10.51
C ARG A 272 -4.48 22.39 11.01
N ARG A 273 -4.63 23.03 12.18
CA ARG A 273 -3.55 23.81 12.80
C ARG A 273 -2.41 22.91 13.28
N GLY A 274 -2.72 21.85 14.03
CA GLY A 274 -1.71 20.95 14.58
C GLY A 274 -0.84 20.28 13.51
N LEU A 275 -1.44 19.82 12.40
CA LEU A 275 -0.70 19.24 11.27
C LEU A 275 0.23 20.25 10.59
N LEU A 276 -0.23 21.50 10.45
CA LEU A 276 0.58 22.57 9.89
C LEU A 276 1.73 22.94 10.83
N ASP A 277 1.44 23.18 12.11
CA ASP A 277 2.41 23.64 13.09
C ASP A 277 3.49 22.57 13.35
N THR A 278 3.08 21.31 13.46
CA THR A 278 3.98 20.20 13.82
C THR A 278 4.74 19.66 12.61
N PHE A 279 4.03 19.43 11.51
CA PHE A 279 4.57 18.73 10.35
C PHE A 279 4.71 19.62 9.11
N GLY A 280 4.23 20.86 9.11
CA GLY A 280 4.18 21.67 7.89
C GLY A 280 3.20 21.11 6.85
N CYS A 281 2.33 20.18 7.24
CA CYS A 281 1.40 19.53 6.34
C CYS A 281 0.22 20.45 6.06
N LEU A 282 -0.01 20.77 4.77
CA LEU A 282 -1.19 21.51 4.32
C LEU A 282 -2.30 20.52 3.93
N PRO A 283 -3.31 20.30 4.80
CA PRO A 283 -4.41 19.40 4.49
C PRO A 283 -5.25 19.93 3.32
N PRO A 284 -5.83 19.06 2.46
CA PRO A 284 -6.67 19.48 1.35
C PRO A 284 -7.83 20.36 1.82
N GLU A 285 -8.19 21.35 1.00
CA GLU A 285 -9.38 22.18 1.21
C GLU A 285 -10.63 21.29 1.08
N THR A 286 -11.46 21.29 2.12
CA THR A 286 -12.72 20.53 2.20
C THR A 286 -13.87 21.27 1.56
#